data_AF-A0A964PB39-F1
#
_entry.id   AF-A0A964PB39-F1
#
_cell.length_a   1.000
_cell.length_b   1.000
_cell.length_c   1.000
_cell.angle_alpha   90.00
_cell.angle_beta   90.00
_cell.angle_gamma   90.00
#
_symmetry.space_group_name_H-M   'P 1'
#
loop_
_entity.id
_entity.type
_entity.pdbx_description
1 polymer ?
#
loop_
_entity_poly.entity_id
_entity_poly.type
_entity_poly.pdbx_seq_one_letter_code
_entity_poly.pdbx_strand_id
1 'polypeptide(L)'
;MTGGKLGSTALYPACPGAIPGLQVEAGSYLVRFARTPDDLDRVLRLRYEIFNLELGEGLDESHATGRDEDELDARFQHPLIQRRDSLAVVGTYRMQTAEMARQGGGFYADPEFDLSTLPDPVRDATVEIDRACVAKDHRSGRVLHLLWRGLAAYLEWNRKHYFFGCCSLTNQDPAMGVAVHRHLEASGFVHPTLEVAPRPGGRCELPPGHPLPGRRCSSLAPPRRQSARSPGHRPSVQDHRLASYP
;
A
#
# COMPACT_ATOMS: atom_id res chain seq x y z
N MET A 1 46.15 -1.28 -3.82
CA MET A 1 45.25 -0.11 -3.81
C MET A 1 43.82 -0.63 -3.83
N THR A 2 43.30 -0.93 -2.65
CA THR A 2 41.94 -1.43 -2.42
C THR A 2 41.00 -0.23 -2.25
N GLY A 3 40.33 0.15 -3.33
CA GLY A 3 39.23 1.10 -3.28
C GLY A 3 38.00 0.45 -2.67
N GLY A 4 37.89 0.50 -1.33
CA GLY A 4 36.66 0.16 -0.64
C GLY A 4 35.57 1.15 -1.03
N LYS A 5 34.51 0.68 -1.70
CA LYS A 5 33.27 1.44 -1.85
C LYS A 5 32.71 1.67 -0.44
N LEU A 6 32.79 2.90 0.04
CA LEU A 6 32.01 3.36 1.18
C LEU A 6 30.53 3.13 0.83
N GLY A 7 29.92 2.13 1.47
CA GLY A 7 28.48 1.94 1.41
C GLY A 7 27.80 3.20 1.93
N SER A 8 27.07 3.88 1.06
CA SER A 8 26.16 4.94 1.47
C SER A 8 25.10 4.32 2.37
N THR A 9 25.31 4.39 3.69
CA THR A 9 24.26 4.11 4.67
C THR A 9 23.21 5.19 4.46
N ALA A 10 22.15 4.89 3.71
CA ALA A 10 21.04 5.81 3.55
C ALA A 10 20.52 6.15 4.95
N LEU A 11 20.60 7.44 5.32
CA LEU A 11 20.05 7.93 6.57
C LEU A 11 18.53 7.76 6.49
N TYR A 12 17.98 6.87 7.30
CA TYR A 12 16.54 6.77 7.50
C TYR A 12 16.13 7.65 8.68
N PRO A 13 15.09 8.48 8.53
CA PRO A 13 14.27 8.69 7.32
C PRO A 13 14.95 9.61 6.30
N ALA A 14 14.69 9.40 5.00
CA ALA A 14 15.27 10.21 3.93
C ALA A 14 14.81 11.68 3.97
N CYS A 15 13.57 11.94 4.39
CA CYS A 15 12.98 13.28 4.48
C CYS A 15 12.41 13.56 5.89
N PRO A 16 13.26 13.76 6.92
CA PRO A 16 12.79 13.91 8.31
C PRO A 16 11.87 15.13 8.52
N GLY A 17 12.03 16.18 7.70
CA GLY A 17 11.18 17.38 7.75
C GLY A 17 9.73 17.16 7.34
N ALA A 18 9.45 16.11 6.57
CA ALA A 18 8.08 15.74 6.18
C ALA A 18 7.32 15.01 7.29
N ILE A 19 8.00 14.64 8.39
CA ILE A 19 7.44 13.84 9.47
C ILE A 19 6.89 14.74 10.57
N PRO A 20 5.56 14.75 10.81
CA PRO A 20 5.00 15.54 11.90
C PRO A 20 5.49 15.05 13.26
N GLY A 21 5.66 15.96 14.21
CA GLY A 21 5.92 15.64 15.62
C GLY A 21 4.75 14.97 16.35
N LEU A 22 3.71 14.55 15.61
CA LEU A 22 2.47 14.04 16.14
C LEU A 22 2.67 12.71 16.89
N GLN A 23 2.11 12.67 18.11
CA GLN A 23 1.85 11.45 18.86
C GLN A 23 0.42 11.50 19.36
N VAL A 24 -0.42 10.58 18.88
CA VAL A 24 -1.85 10.54 19.25
C VAL A 24 -2.17 9.23 19.90
N GLU A 25 -2.69 9.30 21.13
CA GLU A 25 -3.09 8.12 21.89
C GLU A 25 -4.59 7.82 21.75
N ALA A 26 -4.94 6.54 21.79
CA ALA A 26 -6.31 6.06 21.92
C ALA A 26 -6.33 4.73 22.71
N GLY A 27 -6.56 4.80 24.01
CA GLY A 27 -6.51 3.64 24.90
C GLY A 27 -5.10 3.07 25.02
N SER A 28 -4.93 1.79 24.66
CA SER A 28 -3.63 1.09 24.68
C SER A 28 -2.81 1.30 23.40
N TYR A 29 -3.25 2.16 22.49
CA TYR A 29 -2.59 2.41 21.21
C TYR A 29 -2.08 3.84 21.11
N LEU A 30 -0.99 4.00 20.36
CA LEU A 30 -0.38 5.27 19.97
C LEU A 30 -0.14 5.23 18.45
N VAL A 31 -0.51 6.28 17.73
CA VAL A 31 0.02 6.51 16.37
C VAL A 31 1.13 7.54 16.42
N ARG A 32 2.22 7.22 15.74
CA ARG A 32 3.37 8.08 15.49
C ARG A 32 3.99 7.70 14.14
N PHE A 33 5.07 8.35 13.77
CA PHE A 33 5.84 8.01 12.58
C PHE A 33 7.14 7.31 12.96
N ALA A 34 7.61 6.43 12.08
CA ALA A 34 8.93 5.85 12.15
C ALA A 34 10.00 6.94 12.01
N ARG A 35 11.02 6.90 12.87
CA ARG A 35 12.10 7.91 12.90
C ARG A 35 13.49 7.29 12.93
N THR A 36 13.59 5.98 13.01
CA THR A 36 14.86 5.25 13.12
C THR A 36 14.86 4.01 12.24
N PRO A 37 16.04 3.46 11.89
CA PRO A 37 16.11 2.16 11.21
C PRO A 37 15.43 1.01 11.98
N ASP A 38 15.40 1.07 13.32
CA ASP A 38 14.67 0.10 14.15
C ASP A 38 13.16 0.20 13.98
N ASP A 39 12.62 1.42 13.89
CA ASP A 39 11.20 1.61 13.59
C ASP A 39 10.84 1.03 12.22
N LEU A 40 11.69 1.27 11.22
CA LEU A 40 11.50 0.70 9.89
C LEU A 40 11.53 -0.84 9.94
N ASP A 41 12.53 -1.45 10.59
CA ASP A 41 12.61 -2.91 10.73
C ASP A 41 11.32 -3.50 11.32
N ARG A 42 10.77 -2.87 12.37
CA ARG A 42 9.54 -3.33 13.02
C ARG A 42 8.31 -3.20 12.12
N VAL A 43 8.25 -2.16 11.29
CA VAL A 43 7.21 -1.98 10.27
C VAL A 43 7.32 -3.06 9.19
N LEU A 44 8.52 -3.32 8.67
CA LEU A 44 8.76 -4.30 7.61
C LEU A 44 8.47 -5.73 8.08
N ARG A 45 8.77 -6.05 9.34
CA ARG A 45 8.41 -7.33 9.98
C ARG A 45 6.90 -7.49 10.13
N LEU A 46 6.19 -6.45 10.58
CA LEU A 46 4.73 -6.48 10.64
C LEU A 46 4.12 -6.73 9.26
N ARG A 47 4.63 -6.04 8.23
CA ARG A 47 4.18 -6.24 6.84
C ARG A 47 4.43 -7.67 6.39
N TYR A 48 5.59 -8.25 6.68
CA TYR A 48 5.87 -9.66 6.40
C TYR A 48 4.87 -10.61 7.06
N GLU A 49 4.61 -10.44 8.36
CA GLU A 49 3.65 -11.27 9.09
C GLU A 49 2.26 -11.25 8.43
N ILE A 50 1.83 -10.10 7.91
CA ILE A 50 0.50 -9.95 7.33
C ILE A 50 0.48 -10.35 5.85
N PHE A 51 1.31 -9.73 5.01
CA PHE A 51 1.26 -9.97 3.56
C PHE A 51 1.75 -11.37 3.20
N ASN A 52 2.85 -11.85 3.79
CA ASN A 52 3.38 -13.17 3.46
C ASN A 52 2.71 -14.29 4.26
N LEU A 53 2.67 -14.17 5.59
CA LEU A 53 2.25 -15.29 6.43
C LEU A 53 0.73 -15.41 6.57
N GLU A 54 0.01 -14.29 6.68
CA GLU A 54 -1.44 -14.31 6.83
C GLU A 54 -2.17 -14.37 5.48
N LEU A 55 -1.83 -13.48 4.55
CA LEU A 55 -2.54 -13.31 3.29
C LEU A 55 -1.97 -14.18 2.16
N GLY A 56 -0.67 -14.46 2.17
CA GLY A 56 0.00 -15.18 1.08
C GLY A 56 0.12 -14.37 -0.20
N GLU A 57 0.17 -13.04 -0.08
CA GLU A 57 0.21 -12.05 -1.17
C GLU A 57 1.48 -11.16 -1.14
N GLY A 58 2.39 -11.42 -0.19
CA GLY A 58 3.67 -10.70 -0.07
C GLY A 58 4.75 -11.19 -1.05
N LEU A 59 5.92 -10.55 -1.01
CA LEU A 59 7.05 -10.87 -1.90
C LEU A 59 7.70 -12.21 -1.53
N ASP A 60 7.99 -13.07 -2.49
CA ASP A 60 8.60 -14.38 -2.23
C ASP A 60 9.98 -14.24 -1.53
N GLU A 61 10.74 -13.21 -1.88
CA GLU A 61 12.06 -12.91 -1.33
C GLU A 61 12.00 -12.57 0.17
N SER A 62 10.87 -12.08 0.66
CA SER A 62 10.68 -11.71 2.07
C SER A 62 10.83 -12.88 3.03
N HIS A 63 10.66 -14.12 2.56
CA HIS A 63 10.91 -15.31 3.37
C HIS A 63 12.38 -15.46 3.79
N ALA A 64 13.32 -14.91 3.03
CA ALA A 64 14.74 -14.98 3.37
C ALA A 64 15.13 -14.06 4.53
N THR A 65 14.43 -12.92 4.68
CA THR A 65 14.76 -11.86 5.65
C THR A 65 13.75 -11.75 6.80
N GLY A 66 12.53 -12.27 6.60
CA GLY A 66 11.39 -12.02 7.49
C GLY A 66 10.90 -10.57 7.41
N ARG A 67 11.10 -9.90 6.27
CA ARG A 67 10.75 -8.50 6.03
C ARG A 67 10.10 -8.34 4.65
N ASP A 68 8.94 -7.70 4.61
CA ASP A 68 8.31 -7.24 3.36
C ASP A 68 8.93 -5.88 3.03
N GLU A 69 10.05 -5.93 2.29
CA GLU A 69 10.93 -4.81 1.98
C GLU A 69 11.22 -4.72 0.47
N ASP A 70 11.11 -3.52 -0.08
CA ASP A 70 11.55 -3.18 -1.43
C ASP A 70 12.46 -1.93 -1.41
N GLU A 71 13.04 -1.56 -2.56
CA GLU A 71 14.00 -0.47 -2.66
C GLU A 71 13.41 0.93 -2.34
N LEU A 72 12.09 1.05 -2.21
CA LEU A 72 11.39 2.30 -1.93
C LEU A 72 11.30 2.58 -0.43
N ASP A 73 11.34 1.55 0.41
CA ASP A 73 11.05 1.68 1.85
C ASP A 73 11.98 2.65 2.59
N ALA A 74 13.24 2.77 2.17
CA ALA A 74 14.15 3.76 2.76
C ALA A 74 13.79 5.22 2.41
N ARG A 75 13.06 5.44 1.30
CA ARG A 75 12.64 6.77 0.80
C ARG A 75 11.29 7.19 1.36
N PHE A 76 10.42 6.26 1.69
CA PHE A 76 9.05 6.54 2.14
C PHE A 76 8.96 6.80 3.65
N GLN A 77 7.90 7.51 4.04
CA GLN A 77 7.52 7.66 5.45
C GLN A 77 6.56 6.55 5.87
N HIS A 78 6.59 6.22 7.17
CA HIS A 78 5.85 5.09 7.71
C HIS A 78 5.14 5.52 9.01
N PRO A 79 3.84 5.89 8.95
CA PRO A 79 3.04 5.96 10.17
C PRO A 79 2.92 4.54 10.74
N LEU A 80 3.09 4.42 12.05
CA LEU A 80 2.95 3.16 12.74
C LEU A 80 1.99 3.33 13.92
N ILE A 81 1.18 2.29 14.15
CA ILE A 81 0.45 2.12 15.40
C ILE A 81 1.26 1.21 16.29
N GLN A 82 1.49 1.71 17.50
CA GLN A 82 2.21 0.99 18.53
C GLN A 82 1.29 0.70 19.71
N ARG A 83 1.42 -0.49 20.28
CA ARG A 83 0.92 -0.81 21.62
C ARG A 83 1.73 -0.05 22.66
N ARG A 84 1.06 0.55 23.65
CA ARG A 84 1.70 1.36 24.70
C ARG A 84 2.37 0.51 25.77
N ASP A 85 1.87 -0.70 25.99
CA ASP A 85 2.36 -1.64 27.01
C ASP A 85 3.54 -2.49 26.53
N SER A 86 3.43 -3.07 25.33
CA SER A 86 4.46 -3.95 24.77
C SER A 86 5.41 -3.26 23.79
N LEU A 87 5.09 -2.03 23.39
CA LEU A 87 5.73 -1.35 22.26
C LEU A 87 5.59 -2.12 20.94
N ALA A 88 4.76 -3.15 20.81
CA ALA A 88 4.58 -3.86 19.55
C ALA A 88 4.01 -2.93 18.47
N VAL A 89 4.55 -3.00 17.24
CA VAL A 89 3.97 -2.34 16.06
C VAL A 89 2.86 -3.23 15.53
N VAL A 90 1.64 -2.68 15.39
CA VAL A 90 0.43 -3.45 15.10
C VAL A 90 -0.36 -2.92 13.92
N GLY A 91 0.06 -1.82 13.32
CA GLY A 91 -0.51 -1.31 12.08
C GLY A 91 0.41 -0.30 11.44
N THR A 92 0.33 -0.16 10.13
CA THR A 92 1.17 0.77 9.36
C THR A 92 0.49 1.18 8.06
N TYR A 93 0.97 2.29 7.51
CA TYR A 93 0.96 2.57 6.08
C TYR A 93 2.41 2.82 5.63
N ARG A 94 2.61 2.89 4.33
CA ARG A 94 3.76 3.52 3.70
C ARG A 94 3.26 4.70 2.88
N MET A 95 4.01 5.81 2.86
CA MET A 95 3.55 7.05 2.22
C MET A 95 4.68 7.93 1.67
N GLN A 96 4.39 8.70 0.63
CA GLN A 96 5.29 9.73 0.12
C GLN A 96 4.54 10.96 -0.41
N THR A 97 5.14 12.14 -0.27
CA THR A 97 4.61 13.36 -0.90
C THR A 97 5.06 13.47 -2.36
N ALA A 98 4.42 14.35 -3.12
CA ALA A 98 4.86 14.70 -4.47
C ALA A 98 6.32 15.24 -4.52
N GLU A 99 6.78 15.95 -3.49
CA GLU A 99 8.17 16.40 -3.39
C GLU A 99 9.14 15.23 -3.22
N MET A 100 8.80 14.27 -2.36
CA MET A 100 9.58 13.05 -2.18
C MET A 100 9.63 12.23 -3.47
N ALA A 101 8.49 12.07 -4.16
CA ALA A 101 8.40 11.39 -5.44
C ALA A 101 9.34 12.03 -6.48
N ARG A 102 9.34 13.36 -6.62
CA ARG A 102 10.25 14.08 -7.54
C ARG A 102 11.72 13.85 -7.25
N GLN A 103 12.09 13.71 -5.98
CA GLN A 103 13.46 13.43 -5.57
C GLN A 103 13.83 11.94 -5.70
N GLY A 104 12.82 11.06 -5.63
CA GLY A 104 12.97 9.61 -5.50
C GLY A 104 12.70 8.80 -6.78
N GLY A 105 12.53 9.44 -7.93
CA GLY A 105 12.34 8.79 -9.23
C GLY A 105 10.88 8.67 -9.70
N GLY A 106 9.95 9.32 -9.03
CA GLY A 106 8.52 9.36 -9.38
C GLY A 106 7.62 8.76 -8.31
N PHE A 107 6.32 8.76 -8.61
CA PHE A 107 5.33 8.04 -7.80
C PHE A 107 5.43 6.54 -8.02
N TYR A 108 5.18 5.75 -6.98
CA TYR A 108 5.19 4.30 -7.07
C TYR A 108 4.15 3.77 -8.06
N ALA A 109 2.99 4.40 -8.12
CA ALA A 109 1.90 4.02 -9.01
C ALA A 109 2.15 4.41 -10.48
N ASP A 110 3.13 5.28 -10.78
CA ASP A 110 3.32 5.82 -12.14
C ASP A 110 3.65 4.74 -13.20
N PRO A 111 4.45 3.70 -12.92
CA PRO A 111 4.68 2.63 -13.89
C PRO A 111 3.41 1.83 -14.24
N GLU A 112 2.44 1.77 -13.34
CA GLU A 112 1.16 1.07 -13.54
C GLU A 112 0.08 2.01 -14.14
N PHE A 113 0.08 3.29 -13.76
CA PHE A 113 -0.95 4.27 -14.09
C PHE A 113 -0.36 5.58 -14.63
N ASP A 114 -0.96 6.15 -15.68
CA ASP A 114 -0.48 7.38 -16.28
C ASP A 114 -0.91 8.64 -15.48
N LEU A 115 -0.14 8.95 -14.43
CA LEU A 115 -0.38 10.08 -13.54
C LEU A 115 -0.11 11.45 -14.18
N SER A 116 0.38 11.49 -15.42
CA SER A 116 0.57 12.74 -16.17
C SER A 116 -0.76 13.44 -16.49
N THR A 117 -1.85 12.69 -16.47
CA THR A 117 -3.23 13.15 -16.69
C THR A 117 -3.82 13.94 -15.52
N LEU A 118 -3.27 13.78 -14.31
CA LEU A 118 -3.71 14.55 -13.15
C LEU A 118 -3.29 16.02 -13.25
N PRO A 119 -4.19 16.98 -12.98
CA PRO A 119 -3.82 18.40 -12.96
C PRO A 119 -2.70 18.68 -11.97
N ASP A 120 -1.73 19.52 -12.35
CA ASP A 120 -0.57 19.87 -11.51
C ASP A 120 -0.98 20.31 -10.09
N PRO A 121 -2.01 21.16 -9.87
CA PRO A 121 -2.41 21.55 -8.52
C PRO A 121 -2.89 20.37 -7.66
N VAL A 122 -3.50 19.35 -8.29
CA VAL A 122 -3.91 18.12 -7.59
C VAL A 122 -2.68 17.29 -7.28
N ARG A 123 -1.84 17.02 -8.28
CA ARG A 123 -0.62 16.20 -8.14
C ARG A 123 0.35 16.79 -7.11
N ASP A 124 0.42 18.10 -6.98
CA ASP A 124 1.27 18.77 -6.00
C ASP A 124 0.70 18.70 -4.59
N ALA A 125 -0.63 18.58 -4.47
CA ALA A 125 -1.36 18.50 -3.22
C ALA A 125 -1.63 17.06 -2.75
N THR A 126 -1.11 16.04 -3.44
CA THR A 126 -1.33 14.64 -3.08
C THR A 126 -0.21 14.04 -2.22
N VAL A 127 -0.60 13.01 -1.47
CA VAL A 127 0.29 12.05 -0.82
C VAL A 127 -0.07 10.67 -1.36
N GLU A 128 0.91 9.96 -1.89
CA GLU A 128 0.75 8.56 -2.25
C GLU A 128 0.79 7.70 -0.98
N ILE A 129 -0.14 6.76 -0.85
CA ILE A 129 -0.20 5.81 0.26
C ILE A 129 -0.32 4.38 -0.25
N ASP A 130 0.36 3.45 0.41
CA ASP A 130 0.31 2.02 0.11
C ASP A 130 0.64 1.17 1.35
N ARG A 131 0.73 -0.16 1.15
CA ARG A 131 1.11 -1.16 2.16
C ARG A 131 0.36 -1.02 3.49
N ALA A 132 -0.93 -0.71 3.40
CA ALA A 132 -1.82 -0.59 4.55
C ALA A 132 -2.02 -1.96 5.20
N CYS A 133 -1.68 -2.08 6.48
CA CYS A 133 -1.95 -3.32 7.21
C CYS A 133 -2.16 -3.09 8.71
N VAL A 134 -2.94 -4.00 9.32
CA VAL A 134 -3.18 -4.07 10.77
C VAL A 134 -3.11 -5.53 11.18
N ALA A 135 -2.31 -5.80 12.21
CA ALA A 135 -2.17 -7.12 12.81
C ALA A 135 -3.53 -7.68 13.21
N LYS A 136 -3.77 -8.96 12.88
CA LYS A 136 -5.08 -9.61 12.98
C LYS A 136 -5.81 -9.38 14.30
N ASP A 137 -5.10 -9.55 15.42
CA ASP A 137 -5.67 -9.43 16.78
C ASP A 137 -5.91 -7.97 17.23
N HIS A 138 -5.52 -7.00 16.41
CA HIS A 138 -5.67 -5.56 16.66
C HIS A 138 -6.66 -4.88 15.71
N ARG A 139 -7.22 -5.62 14.74
CA ARG A 139 -8.23 -5.10 13.80
C ARG A 139 -9.48 -4.67 14.54
N SER A 140 -9.63 -3.36 14.68
CA SER A 140 -10.75 -2.74 15.38
C SER A 140 -11.01 -1.34 14.83
N GLY A 141 -12.24 -0.86 14.96
CA GLY A 141 -12.57 0.51 14.56
C GLY A 141 -11.72 1.57 15.28
N ARG A 142 -11.25 1.27 16.50
CA ARG A 142 -10.34 2.14 17.26
C ARG A 142 -8.98 2.27 16.57
N VAL A 143 -8.37 1.16 16.18
CA VAL A 143 -7.06 1.15 15.51
C VAL A 143 -7.17 1.79 14.13
N LEU A 144 -8.25 1.52 13.39
CA LEU A 144 -8.50 2.14 12.09
C LEU A 144 -8.68 3.66 12.20
N HIS A 145 -9.50 4.13 13.14
CA HIS A 145 -9.67 5.56 13.38
C HIS A 145 -8.36 6.25 13.80
N LEU A 146 -7.54 5.55 14.58
CA LEU A 146 -6.22 6.05 14.98
C LEU A 146 -5.26 6.18 13.78
N LEU A 147 -5.27 5.23 12.83
CA LEU A 147 -4.53 5.36 11.56
C LEU A 147 -4.99 6.60 10.80
N TRP A 148 -6.30 6.80 10.65
CA TRP A 148 -6.86 7.95 9.95
C TRP A 148 -6.48 9.29 10.59
N ARG A 149 -6.40 9.36 11.93
CA ARG A 149 -5.87 10.55 12.62
C ARG A 149 -4.40 10.81 12.28
N GLY A 150 -3.59 9.77 12.18
CA GLY A 150 -2.20 9.88 11.73
C GLY A 150 -2.08 10.37 10.29
N LEU A 151 -2.90 9.83 9.38
CA LEU A 151 -2.98 10.27 7.99
C LEU A 151 -3.41 11.74 7.88
N ALA A 152 -4.48 12.13 8.57
CA ALA A 152 -4.97 13.52 8.55
C ALA A 152 -3.92 14.53 9.02
N ALA A 153 -3.21 14.21 10.11
CA ALA A 153 -2.13 15.06 10.61
C ALA A 153 -0.93 15.13 9.64
N TYR A 154 -0.68 14.08 8.86
CA TYR A 154 0.35 14.11 7.82
C TYR A 154 -0.02 15.07 6.68
N LEU A 155 -1.29 15.07 6.25
CA LEU A 155 -1.78 16.04 5.26
C LEU A 155 -1.65 17.47 5.78
N GLU A 156 -2.10 17.72 7.00
CA GLU A 156 -2.04 19.05 7.62
C GLU A 156 -0.60 19.56 7.73
N TRP A 157 0.31 18.73 8.25
CA TRP A 157 1.72 19.07 8.41
C TRP A 157 2.40 19.40 7.08
N ASN A 158 2.14 18.60 6.04
CA ASN A 158 2.75 18.77 4.72
C ASN A 158 1.96 19.70 3.80
N ARG A 159 0.87 20.32 4.29
CA ARG A 159 -0.03 21.19 3.53
C ARG A 159 -0.57 20.51 2.26
N LYS A 160 -0.99 19.26 2.41
CA LYS A 160 -1.57 18.42 1.35
C LYS A 160 -3.07 18.29 1.54
N HIS A 161 -3.76 17.91 0.47
CA HIS A 161 -5.23 17.87 0.41
C HIS A 161 -5.77 16.48 0.07
N TYR A 162 -4.97 15.66 -0.62
CA TYR A 162 -5.46 14.41 -1.18
C TYR A 162 -4.54 13.24 -0.82
N PHE A 163 -5.16 12.08 -0.67
CA PHE A 163 -4.46 10.79 -0.75
C PHE A 163 -4.78 10.13 -2.08
N PHE A 164 -3.83 9.38 -2.62
CA PHE A 164 -4.07 8.43 -3.69
C PHE A 164 -3.17 7.21 -3.52
N GLY A 165 -3.45 6.14 -4.24
CA GLY A 165 -2.64 4.93 -4.21
C GLY A 165 -3.36 3.76 -4.87
N CYS A 166 -2.64 2.67 -5.07
CA CYS A 166 -3.18 1.44 -5.66
C CYS A 166 -3.82 0.56 -4.58
N CYS A 167 -4.98 -0.04 -4.89
CA CYS A 167 -5.63 -1.03 -4.05
C CYS A 167 -5.87 -2.32 -4.84
N SER A 168 -5.23 -3.41 -4.40
CA SER A 168 -5.34 -4.71 -5.03
C SER A 168 -6.73 -5.33 -4.80
N LEU A 169 -7.26 -5.97 -5.84
CA LEU A 169 -8.36 -6.92 -5.71
C LEU A 169 -7.77 -8.30 -5.46
N THR A 170 -8.31 -9.03 -4.49
CA THR A 170 -7.86 -10.41 -4.16
C THR A 170 -8.30 -11.44 -5.21
N ASN A 171 -8.96 -11.01 -6.29
CA ASN A 171 -9.47 -11.87 -7.35
C ASN A 171 -8.80 -11.51 -8.68
N GLN A 172 -8.32 -12.53 -9.39
CA GLN A 172 -7.61 -12.39 -10.63
C GLN A 172 -8.48 -12.50 -11.90
N ASP A 173 -9.81 -12.58 -11.76
CA ASP A 173 -10.72 -12.57 -12.89
C ASP A 173 -10.93 -11.12 -13.40
N PRO A 174 -10.61 -10.80 -14.67
CA PRO A 174 -10.84 -9.46 -15.22
C PRO A 174 -12.31 -9.03 -15.16
N ALA A 175 -13.25 -9.96 -15.21
CA ALA A 175 -14.68 -9.66 -15.08
C ALA A 175 -15.03 -9.13 -13.68
N MET A 176 -14.33 -9.58 -12.64
CA MET A 176 -14.50 -9.05 -11.28
C MET A 176 -13.98 -7.62 -11.18
N GLY A 177 -12.84 -7.33 -11.79
CA GLY A 177 -12.31 -5.98 -11.92
C GLY A 177 -13.31 -5.01 -12.56
N VAL A 178 -13.82 -5.39 -13.74
CA VAL A 178 -14.80 -4.58 -14.48
C VAL A 178 -16.08 -4.39 -13.66
N ALA A 179 -16.52 -5.43 -12.95
CA ALA A 179 -17.71 -5.34 -12.10
C ALA A 179 -17.52 -4.38 -10.92
N VAL A 180 -16.34 -4.39 -10.27
CA VAL A 180 -16.01 -3.46 -9.19
C VAL A 180 -16.00 -2.02 -9.71
N HIS A 181 -15.33 -1.74 -10.82
CA HIS A 181 -15.30 -0.40 -11.40
C HIS A 181 -16.69 0.13 -11.73
N ARG A 182 -17.51 -0.66 -12.44
CA ARG A 182 -18.89 -0.29 -12.75
C ARG A 182 -19.73 -0.05 -11.51
N HIS A 183 -19.46 -0.78 -10.43
CA HIS A 183 -20.14 -0.56 -9.17
C HIS A 183 -19.72 0.77 -8.52
N LEU A 184 -18.43 1.09 -8.52
CA LEU A 184 -17.91 2.36 -8.02
C LEU A 184 -18.46 3.55 -8.81
N GLU A 185 -18.46 3.47 -10.14
CA GLU A 185 -19.07 4.48 -11.04
C GLU A 185 -20.56 4.67 -10.74
N ALA A 186 -21.33 3.57 -10.72
CA ALA A 186 -22.77 3.63 -10.49
C ALA A 186 -23.14 4.10 -9.07
N SER A 187 -22.22 3.96 -8.11
CA SER A 187 -22.42 4.41 -6.73
C SER A 187 -21.92 5.84 -6.49
N GLY A 188 -21.36 6.51 -7.51
CA GLY A 188 -20.83 7.87 -7.39
C GLY A 188 -19.51 7.98 -6.63
N PHE A 189 -18.74 6.88 -6.55
CA PHE A 189 -17.42 6.87 -5.93
C PHE A 189 -16.27 7.20 -6.89
N VAL A 190 -16.56 7.30 -8.20
CA VAL A 190 -15.60 7.74 -9.22
C VAL A 190 -15.79 9.23 -9.48
N HIS A 191 -14.70 9.99 -9.45
CA HIS A 191 -14.73 11.42 -9.72
C HIS A 191 -14.87 11.67 -11.24
N PRO A 192 -15.77 12.56 -11.70
CA PRO A 192 -16.10 12.70 -13.13
C PRO A 192 -14.98 13.28 -14.00
N THR A 193 -13.92 13.81 -13.39
CA THR A 193 -12.81 14.49 -14.09
C THR A 193 -11.42 14.18 -13.55
N LEU A 194 -11.32 13.40 -12.48
CA LEU A 194 -10.02 13.05 -11.88
C LEU A 194 -9.83 11.56 -12.11
N GLU A 195 -9.47 11.23 -13.34
CA GLU A 195 -9.28 9.87 -13.80
C GLU A 195 -7.81 9.66 -14.18
N VAL A 196 -7.31 8.47 -13.87
CA VAL A 196 -5.97 8.04 -14.25
C VAL A 196 -6.09 6.73 -15.01
N ALA A 197 -5.63 6.71 -16.25
CA ALA A 197 -5.69 5.51 -17.07
C ALA A 197 -4.56 4.55 -16.72
N PRO A 198 -4.80 3.23 -16.68
CA PRO A 198 -3.72 2.25 -16.62
C PRO A 198 -2.83 2.34 -17.86
N ARG A 199 -1.52 2.20 -17.66
CA ARG A 199 -0.57 2.04 -18.77
C ARG A 199 -0.85 0.74 -19.53
N PRO A 200 -0.40 0.58 -20.79
CA PRO A 200 -0.78 -0.57 -21.63
C PRO A 200 -0.64 -1.95 -20.97
N GLY A 201 0.41 -2.19 -20.18
CA GLY A 201 0.61 -3.47 -19.49
C GLY A 201 -0.27 -3.71 -18.26
N GLY A 202 -0.93 -2.67 -17.74
CA GLY A 202 -1.81 -2.72 -16.57
C GLY A 202 -3.30 -2.70 -16.92
N ARG A 203 -3.67 -2.80 -18.20
CA ARG A 203 -5.08 -2.77 -18.62
C ARG A 203 -5.78 -4.07 -18.25
N CYS A 204 -6.95 -3.94 -17.65
CA CYS A 204 -7.85 -5.07 -17.44
C CYS A 204 -8.66 -5.31 -18.73
N GLU A 205 -8.22 -6.26 -19.54
CA GLU A 205 -8.91 -6.63 -20.77
C GLU A 205 -9.91 -7.75 -20.52
N LEU A 206 -11.18 -7.51 -20.85
CA LEU A 206 -12.21 -8.54 -20.79
C LEU A 206 -12.23 -9.31 -22.11
N PRO A 207 -11.92 -10.62 -22.13
CA PRO A 207 -11.99 -11.40 -23.35
C PRO A 207 -13.39 -11.38 -23.97
N PRO A 208 -13.52 -11.39 -25.30
CA PRO A 208 -14.82 -11.45 -25.96
C PRO A 208 -15.68 -12.61 -25.43
N GLY A 209 -16.92 -12.31 -25.04
CA GLY A 209 -17.86 -13.30 -24.53
C GLY A 209 -17.64 -13.74 -23.07
N HIS A 210 -16.64 -13.20 -22.37
CA HIS A 210 -16.44 -13.50 -20.95
C HIS A 210 -17.61 -12.95 -20.12
N PRO A 211 -18.29 -13.78 -19.31
CA PRO A 211 -19.46 -13.35 -18.56
C PRO A 211 -19.07 -12.32 -17.49
N LEU A 212 -19.96 -11.36 -17.26
CA LEU A 212 -19.84 -10.41 -16.16
C LEU A 212 -20.68 -10.88 -14.96
N PRO A 213 -20.19 -10.72 -13.72
CA PRO A 213 -20.98 -10.99 -12.53
C PRO A 213 -22.29 -10.21 -12.54
N GLY A 214 -23.40 -10.86 -12.19
CA GLY A 214 -24.70 -10.19 -12.04
C GLY A 214 -24.67 -9.18 -10.88
N ARG A 215 -25.58 -8.19 -10.90
CA ARG A 215 -25.71 -7.13 -9.87
C ARG A 215 -25.89 -7.64 -8.42
N ARG A 216 -26.21 -8.92 -8.24
CA ARG A 216 -26.35 -9.59 -6.94
C ARG A 216 -25.16 -10.52 -6.67
N CYS A 217 -23.96 -9.98 -6.58
CA CYS A 217 -22.80 -10.74 -6.13
C CYS A 217 -22.64 -10.54 -4.62
N SER A 218 -23.39 -11.32 -3.81
CA SER A 218 -23.23 -11.39 -2.36
C SER A 218 -22.00 -12.23 -1.93
N SER A 219 -21.12 -12.58 -2.87
CA SER A 219 -19.98 -13.49 -2.66
C SER A 219 -18.63 -12.77 -2.60
N LEU A 220 -18.58 -11.56 -2.05
CA LEU A 220 -17.34 -11.02 -1.45
C LEU A 220 -16.98 -11.76 -0.13
N ALA A 221 -17.40 -13.02 0.00
CA ALA A 221 -16.97 -13.89 1.09
C ALA A 221 -15.55 -14.38 0.79
N PRO A 222 -14.64 -14.42 1.78
CA PRO A 222 -13.27 -14.91 1.58
C PRO A 222 -13.30 -16.36 1.07
N PRO A 223 -12.36 -16.76 0.20
CA PRO A 223 -12.36 -18.09 -0.39
C PRO A 223 -12.31 -19.16 0.71
N ARG A 224 -13.28 -20.08 0.68
CA ARG A 224 -13.23 -21.30 1.48
C ARG A 224 -12.04 -22.13 1.02
N ARG A 225 -11.19 -22.54 1.98
CA ARG A 225 -10.05 -23.44 1.78
C ARG A 225 -10.45 -24.63 0.91
N GLN A 226 -9.84 -24.77 -0.27
CA GLN A 226 -9.75 -26.06 -0.95
C GLN A 226 -8.37 -26.64 -0.68
N SER A 227 -8.35 -27.69 0.12
CA SER A 227 -7.17 -28.53 0.33
C SER A 227 -6.99 -29.46 -0.88
N ALA A 228 -5.90 -29.30 -1.62
CA ALA A 228 -5.34 -30.40 -2.40
C ALA A 228 -3.84 -30.18 -2.59
N ARG A 229 -3.05 -31.05 -1.94
CA ARG A 229 -1.63 -31.26 -2.25
C ARG A 229 -1.53 -32.06 -3.54
N SER A 230 -0.63 -31.67 -4.44
CA SER A 230 0.33 -32.57 -5.10
C SER A 230 1.47 -31.75 -5.74
N PRO A 231 2.71 -32.26 -5.75
CA PRO A 231 3.90 -31.48 -6.08
C PRO A 231 4.26 -31.61 -7.56
N GLY A 232 4.45 -30.47 -8.23
CA GLY A 232 4.93 -30.44 -9.61
C GLY A 232 5.01 -29.02 -10.13
N HIS A 233 6.25 -28.53 -10.23
CA HIS A 233 6.70 -27.43 -11.08
C HIS A 233 5.75 -26.21 -11.18
N ARG A 234 5.88 -25.26 -10.24
CA ARG A 234 5.28 -23.92 -10.39
C ARG A 234 6.19 -23.07 -11.28
N PRO A 235 5.66 -22.46 -12.36
CA PRO A 235 6.38 -21.38 -13.03
C PRO A 235 6.57 -20.21 -12.04
N SER A 236 7.69 -19.51 -12.16
CA SER A 236 8.03 -18.34 -11.36
C SER A 236 6.87 -17.36 -11.26
N VAL A 237 6.58 -16.89 -10.04
CA VAL A 237 5.64 -15.79 -9.79
C VAL A 237 6.26 -14.52 -10.36
N GLN A 238 6.11 -14.32 -11.67
CA GLN A 238 6.34 -13.03 -12.32
C GLN A 238 4.99 -12.31 -12.36
N ASP A 239 4.96 -11.16 -11.69
CA ASP A 239 4.13 -9.98 -11.97
C ASP A 239 2.85 -10.19 -12.78
N HIS A 240 1.81 -10.70 -12.13
CA HIS A 240 0.43 -10.46 -12.55
C HIS A 240 -0.37 -9.88 -11.37
N ARG A 241 0.04 -8.68 -10.96
CA ARG A 241 -0.82 -7.78 -10.18
C ARG A 241 -1.93 -7.32 -11.12
N LEU A 242 -3.13 -7.85 -10.92
CA LEU A 242 -4.27 -7.35 -11.66
C LEU A 242 -4.62 -5.96 -11.14
N ALA A 243 -4.62 -5.05 -12.12
CA ALA A 243 -5.07 -3.67 -12.10
C ALA A 243 -5.94 -3.33 -10.89
N SER A 244 -5.38 -2.51 -10.01
CA SER A 244 -6.18 -1.69 -9.12
C SER A 244 -7.02 -0.75 -10.01
N TYR A 245 -8.32 -0.64 -9.74
CA TYR A 245 -9.16 0.33 -10.45
C TYR A 245 -9.09 1.68 -9.72
N PRO A 246 -9.09 2.82 -10.45
CA PRO A 246 -9.25 4.15 -9.87
C PRO A 246 -10.63 4.34 -9.23
#